data_AF-A0A368KYB0-F1
#
_entry.id   AF-A0A368KYB0-F1
#
_cell.length_a   1.000
_cell.length_b   1.000
_cell.length_c   1.000
_cell.angle_alpha   90.00
_cell.angle_beta   90.00
_cell.angle_gamma   90.00
#
_symmetry.space_group_name_H-M   'P 1'
#
loop_
_entity.id
_entity.type
_entity.pdbx_description
1 polymer ?
#
loop_
_entity_poly.entity_id
_entity_poly.type
_entity_poly.pdbx_seq_one_letter_code
_entity_poly.pdbx_strand_id
1 'polypeptide(L)'
;MPEKTVVNQPVGLGSTGRTIPNNLNEKLAMEQALSNPAVGRSLDIPMTDSRWPASDGWVKMSQNINGIEIHYLRNTNTGAVDDFKFK
;
A
#
# COMPACT_ATOMS: atom_id res chain seq x y z
N MET A 1 7.74 -9.94 24.58
CA MET A 1 7.61 -10.34 23.16
C MET A 1 8.36 -9.31 22.35
N PRO A 2 9.28 -9.67 21.43
CA PRO A 2 10.04 -8.67 20.69
C PRO A 2 9.09 -7.91 19.77
N GLU A 3 9.13 -6.58 19.82
CA GLU A 3 8.49 -5.71 18.83
C GLU A 3 9.02 -6.10 17.45
N LYS A 4 8.17 -6.71 16.62
CA LYS A 4 8.46 -6.80 15.18
C LYS A 4 8.48 -5.37 14.67
N THR A 5 9.66 -4.83 14.41
CA THR A 5 9.85 -3.63 13.61
C THR A 5 9.13 -3.85 12.29
N VAL A 6 7.94 -3.28 12.13
CA VAL A 6 7.18 -3.35 10.89
C VAL A 6 7.90 -2.44 9.91
N VAL A 7 8.83 -3.03 9.15
CA VAL A 7 9.47 -2.32 8.07
C VAL A 7 8.41 -2.14 7.00
N ASN A 8 7.84 -0.94 6.88
CA ASN A 8 6.82 -0.58 5.87
C ASN A 8 7.43 -0.48 4.46
N GLN A 9 8.26 -1.46 4.09
CA GLN A 9 8.92 -1.52 2.80
C GLN A 9 8.11 -2.44 1.88
N PRO A 10 7.83 -2.01 0.64
CA PRO A 10 7.19 -2.86 -0.36
C PRO A 10 7.96 -4.16 -0.56
N VAL A 11 7.25 -5.30 -0.57
CA VAL A 11 7.88 -6.62 -0.79
C VAL A 11 8.31 -6.83 -2.25
N GLY A 12 7.85 -5.98 -3.17
CA GLY A 12 8.36 -5.94 -4.55
C GLY A 12 7.88 -7.08 -5.44
N LEU A 13 6.68 -7.63 -5.20
CA LEU A 13 6.09 -8.68 -6.03
C LEU A 13 5.57 -8.11 -7.36
N GLY A 14 5.43 -6.79 -7.45
CA GLY A 14 5.31 -6.05 -8.70
C GLY A 14 4.52 -4.76 -8.55
N SER A 15 4.20 -4.13 -9.68
CA SER A 15 3.35 -2.94 -9.75
C SER A 15 2.31 -3.11 -10.85
N THR A 16 1.13 -2.54 -10.65
CA THR A 16 0.00 -2.56 -11.59
C THR A 16 -0.45 -1.15 -11.99
N GLY A 17 0.30 -0.11 -11.64
CA GLY A 17 -0.05 1.27 -11.94
C GLY A 17 1.12 2.25 -11.89
N ARG A 18 0.79 3.54 -12.00
CA ARG A 18 1.78 4.62 -12.00
C ARG A 18 2.36 4.82 -10.60
N THR A 19 3.68 4.74 -10.50
CA THR A 19 4.45 4.96 -9.26
C THR A 19 5.32 6.23 -9.32
N ILE A 20 5.59 6.75 -10.52
CA ILE A 20 6.43 7.94 -10.72
C ILE A 20 5.60 9.21 -10.47
N PRO A 21 6.00 10.07 -9.52
CA PRO A 21 5.29 11.32 -9.24
C PRO A 21 5.55 12.37 -10.32
N ASN A 22 4.52 13.16 -10.64
CA ASN A 22 4.60 14.28 -11.58
C ASN A 22 4.99 15.61 -10.89
N ASN A 23 4.87 15.69 -9.57
CA ASN A 23 5.15 16.90 -8.80
C ASN A 23 5.56 16.56 -7.35
N LEU A 24 5.99 17.58 -6.61
CA LEU A 24 6.42 17.43 -5.22
C LEU A 24 5.30 16.91 -4.30
N ASN A 25 4.06 17.35 -4.50
CA ASN A 25 2.95 16.93 -3.65
C ASN A 25 2.67 15.43 -3.81
N GLU A 26 2.71 14.90 -5.04
CA GLU A 26 2.60 13.47 -5.30
C GLU A 26 3.74 12.67 -4.67
N LYS A 27 4.97 13.18 -4.74
CA LYS A 27 6.12 12.54 -4.08
C LYS A 27 5.90 12.46 -2.57
N LEU A 28 5.50 13.57 -1.94
CA LEU A 28 5.25 13.63 -0.50
C LEU A 28 4.08 12.75 -0.08
N ALA A 29 3.00 12.71 -0.88
CA ALA A 29 1.87 11.82 -0.63
C ALA A 29 2.28 10.34 -0.67
N MET A 30 3.09 9.94 -1.66
CA MET A 30 3.62 8.59 -1.75
C MET A 30 4.50 8.23 -0.54
N GLU A 31 5.42 9.12 -0.17
CA GLU A 31 6.30 8.93 1.00
C GLU A 31 5.50 8.84 2.31
N GLN A 32 4.47 9.67 2.47
CA GLN A 32 3.60 9.63 3.64
C GLN A 32 2.79 8.32 3.69
N ALA A 33 2.26 7.85 2.57
CA ALA A 33 1.56 6.57 2.52
C ALA A 33 2.48 5.38 2.86
N LEU A 34 3.72 5.40 2.36
CA LEU A 34 4.75 4.41 2.71
C LEU A 34 5.14 4.47 4.19
N SER A 35 5.20 5.67 4.78
CA SER A 35 5.60 5.82 6.19
C SER A 35 4.57 5.25 7.17
N ASN A 36 3.26 5.35 6.87
CA ASN A 36 2.20 4.83 7.72
C ASN A 36 1.02 4.23 6.93
N PRO A 37 1.22 3.03 6.33
CA PRO A 37 0.21 2.35 5.52
C PRO A 37 -0.92 1.72 6.36
N ALA A 38 -0.85 1.76 7.68
CA ALA A 38 -1.93 1.27 8.54
C ALA A 38 -3.09 2.29 8.66
N VAL A 39 -2.86 3.56 8.33
CA VAL A 39 -3.86 4.64 8.42
C VAL A 39 -4.80 4.67 7.21
N GLY A 40 -4.43 4.02 6.10
CA GLY A 40 -5.34 3.90 4.96
C GLY A 40 -6.59 3.10 5.30
N ARG A 41 -7.65 3.29 4.52
CA ARG A 41 -8.88 2.50 4.62
C ARG A 41 -8.78 1.28 3.71
N SER A 42 -9.27 0.15 4.19
CA SER A 42 -9.45 -1.02 3.33
C SER A 42 -10.59 -0.79 2.35
N LEU A 43 -10.40 -1.24 1.12
CA LEU A 43 -11.43 -1.30 0.09
C LEU A 43 -11.99 -2.73 0.04
N ASP A 44 -13.32 -2.84 0.09
CA ASP A 44 -14.02 -4.12 -0.08
C ASP A 44 -14.00 -4.54 -1.56
N ILE A 45 -12.85 -5.05 -2.00
CA ILE A 45 -12.58 -5.47 -3.37
C ILE A 45 -11.92 -6.86 -3.30
N PRO A 46 -12.41 -7.85 -4.06
CA PRO A 46 -11.79 -9.16 -4.08
C PRO A 46 -10.36 -9.09 -4.62
N MET A 47 -9.42 -9.73 -3.93
CA MET A 47 -8.05 -9.89 -4.42
C MET A 47 -7.98 -11.05 -5.41
N THR A 48 -7.84 -10.72 -6.70
CA THR A 48 -7.79 -11.70 -7.80
C THR A 48 -6.38 -11.92 -8.36
N ASP A 49 -5.42 -11.07 -7.99
CA ASP A 49 -4.03 -11.19 -8.43
C ASP A 49 -3.30 -12.25 -7.59
N SER A 50 -2.72 -13.25 -8.25
CA SER A 50 -2.08 -14.39 -7.58
C SER A 50 -0.83 -14.01 -6.77
N ARG A 51 -0.26 -12.83 -6.98
CA ARG A 51 0.87 -12.32 -6.18
C ARG A 51 0.44 -11.90 -4.77
N TRP A 52 -0.81 -11.49 -4.60
CA TRP A 52 -1.34 -10.97 -3.34
C TRP A 52 -2.68 -11.62 -3.01
N PRO A 53 -2.69 -12.94 -2.72
CA PRO A 53 -3.93 -13.67 -2.52
C PRO A 53 -4.64 -13.27 -1.22
N ALA A 54 -5.97 -13.15 -1.27
CA ALA A 54 -6.80 -12.87 -0.08
C ALA A 54 -6.62 -13.94 1.02
N SER A 55 -6.39 -15.20 0.64
CA SER A 55 -6.15 -16.31 1.58
C SER A 55 -4.96 -16.06 2.51
N ASP A 56 -3.97 -15.30 2.04
CA ASP A 56 -2.77 -15.00 2.80
C ASP A 56 -2.93 -13.71 3.61
N GLY A 57 -4.09 -13.05 3.52
CA GLY A 57 -4.45 -11.83 4.25
C GLY A 57 -4.19 -10.53 3.48
N TRP A 58 -3.95 -10.58 2.17
CA TRP A 58 -3.80 -9.36 1.38
C TRP A 58 -5.14 -8.68 1.17
N VAL A 59 -5.15 -7.36 1.35
CA VAL A 59 -6.29 -6.48 1.07
C VAL A 59 -5.83 -5.26 0.29
N LYS A 60 -6.76 -4.66 -0.46
CA LYS A 60 -6.53 -3.38 -1.11
C LYS A 60 -6.79 -2.23 -0.15
N MET A 61 -5.89 -1.26 -0.16
CA MET A 61 -5.91 -0.08 0.69
C MET A 61 -5.98 1.19 -0.15
N SER A 62 -6.56 2.22 0.42
CA SER A 62 -6.71 3.56 -0.15
C SER A 62 -6.36 4.59 0.91
N GLN A 63 -5.60 5.61 0.51
CA GLN A 63 -5.30 6.75 1.36
C GLN A 63 -5.32 8.02 0.54
N ASN A 64 -6.14 8.98 0.96
CA ASN A 64 -6.17 10.31 0.39
C ASN A 64 -5.29 11.24 1.24
N ILE A 65 -4.25 11.80 0.64
CA ILE A 65 -3.31 12.72 1.29
C ILE A 65 -3.36 14.03 0.53
N ASN A 66 -4.00 15.03 1.13
CA ASN A 66 -4.16 16.37 0.55
C ASN A 66 -4.74 16.37 -0.88
N GLY A 67 -5.75 15.52 -1.12
CA GLY A 67 -6.40 15.39 -2.42
C GLY A 67 -5.72 14.41 -3.39
N ILE A 68 -4.57 13.83 -3.01
CA ILE A 68 -3.86 12.83 -3.81
C ILE A 68 -4.25 11.44 -3.31
N GLU A 69 -4.82 10.64 -4.19
CA GLU A 69 -5.27 9.29 -3.87
C GLU A 69 -4.17 8.27 -4.16
N ILE A 70 -3.73 7.55 -3.13
CA ILE A 70 -2.76 6.46 -3.22
C ILE A 70 -3.47 5.15 -2.95
N HIS A 71 -3.35 4.22 -3.88
CA HIS A 71 -3.73 2.82 -3.68
C HIS A 71 -2.48 1.98 -3.40
N TYR A 72 -2.61 0.98 -2.54
CA TYR A 72 -1.57 -0.01 -2.25
C TYR A 72 -2.22 -1.29 -1.72
N LEU A 73 -1.41 -2.33 -1.54
CA LEU A 73 -1.82 -3.58 -0.95
C LEU A 73 -1.17 -3.71 0.42
N ARG A 74 -1.92 -4.27 1.37
CA ARG A 74 -1.43 -4.57 2.71
C ARG A 74 -1.84 -5.97 3.12
N ASN A 75 -0.91 -6.73 3.66
CA ASN A 75 -1.18 -8.00 4.30
C ASN A 75 -1.57 -7.75 5.75
N THR A 76 -2.80 -8.08 6.15
CA THR A 76 -3.30 -7.84 7.51
C THR A 76 -2.70 -8.79 8.55
N ASN A 77 -2.20 -9.95 8.12
CA ASN A 77 -1.60 -10.94 9.00
C ASN A 77 -0.15 -10.58 9.36
N THR A 78 0.61 -10.08 8.39
CA THR A 78 2.05 -9.82 8.54
C THR A 78 2.40 -8.34 8.67
N GLY A 79 1.52 -7.44 8.23
CA GLY A 79 1.80 -6.01 8.09
C GLY A 79 2.58 -5.63 6.83
N ALA A 80 2.96 -6.61 6.00
CA ALA A 80 3.66 -6.36 4.74
C ALA A 80 2.82 -5.49 3.79
N VAL A 81 3.49 -4.73 2.94
CA VAL A 81 2.85 -3.83 1.97
C VAL A 81 3.43 -4.03 0.57
N ASP A 82 2.70 -3.63 -0.46
CA ASP A 82 3.17 -3.66 -1.84
C ASP A 82 2.33 -2.77 -2.78
N ASP A 83 2.73 -2.66 -4.06
CA ASP A 83 1.92 -2.13 -5.18
C ASP A 83 1.35 -0.72 -4.93
N PHE A 84 2.15 0.17 -4.31
CA PHE A 84 1.81 1.57 -4.15
C PHE A 84 1.72 2.27 -5.50
N LYS A 85 0.62 2.99 -5.75
CA LYS A 85 0.36 3.68 -7.03
C LYS A 85 -0.60 4.84 -6.86
N PHE A 86 -0.43 5.84 -7.71
CA PHE A 86 -1.36 6.94 -7.86
C PHE A 86 -2.64 6.46 -8.58
N LYS A 87 -3.81 6.90 -8.10
CA LYS A 87 -5.11 6.64 -8.73
C LYS A 87 -5.56 7.77 -9.65
#